data_AF-A0A3D5XB39-F1
#
_entry.id   AF-A0A3D5XB39-F1
#
_cell.length_a   1.000
_cell.length_b   1.000
_cell.length_c   1.000
_cell.angle_alpha   90.00
_cell.angle_beta   90.00
_cell.angle_gamma   90.00
#
_symmetry.space_group_name_H-M   'P 1'
#
loop_
_entity.id
_entity.type
_entity.pdbx_description
1 polymer ?
#
loop_
_entity_poly.entity_id
_entity_poly.type
_entity_poly.pdbx_seq_one_letter_code
_entity_poly.pdbx_strand_id
1 'polypeptide(L)' 'MVARHHGKHYNLETLRERSHITREGVSILGISRAAESIGFRKLSFEQLSDEATLPVIVHWNQKHFVVIYKISGKKGG' A
#
# COMPACT_ATOMS: atom_id res chain seq x y z
N MET A 1 -5.52 -7.89 3.30
CA MET A 1 -4.25 -8.65 3.41
C MET A 1 -3.17 -7.84 4.11
N VAL A 2 -2.71 -6.72 3.54
CA VAL A 2 -1.63 -5.89 4.15
C VAL A 2 -2.06 -5.25 5.47
N ALA A 3 -3.24 -4.61 5.53
CA ALA A 3 -3.79 -4.06 6.78
C ALA A 3 -3.82 -5.09 7.93
N ARG A 4 -4.28 -6.31 7.63
CA ARG A 4 -4.34 -7.42 8.59
C ARG A 4 -2.96 -7.86 9.07
N HIS A 5 -1.93 -7.79 8.22
CA HIS A 5 -0.55 -8.10 8.62
C HIS A 5 -0.01 -7.07 9.62
N HIS A 6 -0.41 -5.80 9.48
CA HIS A 6 -0.10 -4.73 10.43
C HIS A 6 -1.05 -4.70 11.65
N GLY A 7 -1.77 -5.79 11.93
CA GLY A 7 -2.72 -5.90 13.04
C GLY A 7 -3.99 -5.05 12.89
N LYS A 8 -4.25 -4.46 11.72
CA LYS A 8 -5.45 -3.66 11.45
C LYS A 8 -6.53 -4.52 10.77
N HIS A 9 -7.60 -4.79 11.50
CA HIS A 9 -8.71 -5.60 11.03
C HIS A 9 -9.83 -4.71 10.48
N TYR A 10 -9.93 -4.64 9.16
CA TYR A 10 -11.03 -3.99 8.46
C TYR A 10 -11.81 -5.03 7.67
N ASN A 11 -13.13 -4.92 7.65
CA ASN A 11 -13.95 -5.71 6.74
C ASN A 11 -13.75 -5.21 5.30
N LEU A 12 -14.15 -6.04 4.32
CA LEU A 12 -14.00 -5.71 2.90
C LEU A 12 -14.85 -4.50 2.49
N GLU A 13 -16.02 -4.33 3.09
CA GLU A 13 -16.97 -3.26 2.77
C GLU A 13 -16.40 -1.89 3.11
N THR A 14 -15.92 -1.70 4.35
CA THR A 14 -15.24 -0.48 4.80
C THR A 14 -14.04 -0.14 3.93
N LEU A 15 -13.27 -1.13 3.46
CA LEU A 15 -12.15 -0.89 2.55
C LEU A 15 -12.63 -0.43 1.18
N ARG A 16 -13.74 -0.99 0.65
CA ARG A 16 -14.32 -0.59 -0.63
C ARG A 16 -14.86 0.83 -0.59
N GLU A 17 -15.59 1.17 0.48
CA GLU A 17 -16.14 2.50 0.72
C GLU A 17 -15.04 3.55 0.77
N ARG A 18 -13.99 3.30 1.58
CA ARG A 18 -12.86 4.24 1.73
C ARG A 18 -12.01 4.37 0.47
N SER A 19 -11.96 3.32 -0.34
CA SER A 19 -11.20 3.31 -1.59
C SER A 19 -11.95 3.92 -2.76
N HIS A 20 -13.24 4.28 -2.61
CA HIS A 20 -14.08 4.84 -3.67
C HIS A 20 -13.97 4.06 -4.98
N ILE A 21 -14.09 2.74 -4.91
CA ILE A 21 -14.00 1.85 -6.08
C ILE A 21 -15.18 2.14 -7.01
N THR A 22 -14.91 2.57 -8.24
CA THR A 22 -15.92 2.72 -9.29
C THR A 22 -15.91 1.52 -10.23
N ARG A 23 -16.90 1.43 -11.13
CA ARG A 23 -16.94 0.39 -12.18
C ARG A 23 -15.76 0.48 -13.14
N GLU A 24 -15.12 1.64 -13.23
CA GLU A 24 -13.93 1.90 -14.06
C GLU A 24 -12.63 1.61 -13.30
N GLY A 25 -12.73 1.24 -12.02
CA GLY A 25 -11.61 0.93 -11.15
C GLY A 25 -11.43 1.97 -10.06
N VAL A 26 -10.20 2.13 -9.59
CA VAL A 26 -9.86 3.10 -8.56
C VAL A 26 -8.61 3.86 -8.98
N SER A 27 -8.62 5.18 -8.78
CA SER A 27 -7.44 5.99 -9.04
C SER A 27 -6.39 5.77 -7.96
N ILE A 28 -5.12 5.98 -8.31
CA ILE A 28 -4.03 5.86 -7.31
C ILE A 28 -4.19 6.87 -6.18
N LEU A 29 -4.77 8.04 -6.49
CA LEU A 29 -5.10 9.05 -5.50
C LEU A 29 -6.18 8.55 -4.52
N GLY A 30 -7.19 7.85 -5.03
CA GLY A 30 -8.22 7.21 -4.22
C GLY A 30 -7.63 6.16 -3.28
N ILE A 31 -6.76 5.28 -3.79
CA ILE A 31 -6.05 4.29 -2.97
C ILE A 31 -5.18 4.97 -1.91
N SER A 32 -4.44 6.02 -2.27
CA SER A 32 -3.55 6.73 -1.35
C SER A 32 -4.34 7.34 -0.18
N ARG A 33 -5.46 8.02 -0.48
CA ARG A 33 -6.35 8.60 0.54
C ARG A 33 -6.99 7.53 1.41
N ALA A 34 -7.41 6.43 0.81
CA ALA A 34 -7.97 5.31 1.54
C ALA A 34 -6.96 4.75 2.54
N ALA A 35 -5.72 4.51 2.08
CA ALA A 35 -4.61 4.04 2.90
C ALA A 35 -4.30 5.00 4.06
N GLU A 36 -4.25 6.31 3.80
CA GLU A 36 -4.09 7.34 4.83
C GLU A 36 -5.22 7.31 5.86
N SER A 37 -6.47 7.15 5.42
CA SER A 37 -7.63 7.07 6.32
C SER A 37 -7.63 5.86 7.25
N ILE A 38 -6.90 4.80 6.90
CA ILE A 38 -6.68 3.61 7.72
C ILE A 38 -5.30 3.61 8.39
N GLY A 39 -4.63 4.76 8.42
CA GLY A 39 -3.37 5.00 9.12
C GLY A 39 -2.16 4.33 8.49
N PHE A 40 -2.13 4.26 7.15
CA PHE A 40 -0.92 4.01 6.37
C PHE A 40 -0.39 5.35 5.84
N ARG A 41 0.88 5.38 5.44
CA ARG A 41 1.49 6.56 4.82
C ARG A 41 2.09 6.20 3.47
N LYS A 42 2.12 7.16 2.55
CA LYS A 42 2.89 7.03 1.31
C LYS A 42 4.38 7.19 1.62
N LEU A 43 5.21 6.40 0.94
CA LEU A 43 6.67 6.47 1.02
C LEU A 43 7.24 6.77 -0.38
N SER A 44 8.36 7.48 -0.44
CA SER A 44 9.15 7.56 -1.67
C SER A 44 9.91 6.24 -1.91
N PHE A 45 10.49 6.10 -3.10
CA PHE A 45 11.27 4.90 -3.43
C PHE A 45 12.55 4.81 -2.58
N GLU A 46 13.14 5.94 -2.23
CA GLU A 46 14.34 6.02 -1.38
C GLU A 46 14.01 5.59 0.06
N GLN A 47 12.84 5.98 0.57
CA GLN A 47 12.39 5.58 1.90
C GLN A 47 11.98 4.11 1.98
N LEU A 48 11.76 3.46 0.82
CA LEU A 48 11.35 2.07 0.74
C LEU A 48 12.42 1.12 1.30
N SER A 49 13.71 1.42 1.10
CA SER A 49 14.81 0.58 1.60
C SER A 49 15.09 0.77 3.07
N ASP A 50 14.99 2.01 3.57
CA ASP A 50 15.51 2.37 4.89
C ASP A 50 14.43 2.51 5.97
N GLU A 51 13.21 2.90 5.60
CA GLU A 51 12.15 3.26 6.56
C GLU A 51 10.89 2.41 6.46
N ALA A 52 10.75 1.59 5.41
CA ALA A 52 9.50 0.87 5.17
C ALA A 52 9.29 -0.29 6.14
N THR A 53 8.14 -0.26 6.83
CA THR A 53 7.64 -1.42 7.56
C THR A 53 6.93 -2.36 6.60
N LEU A 54 7.56 -3.50 6.30
CA LEU A 54 7.00 -4.51 5.41
C LEU A 54 5.84 -5.28 6.09
N PRO A 55 4.84 -5.75 5.34
CA PRO A 55 4.69 -5.64 3.88
C PRO A 55 4.14 -4.28 3.45
N VAL A 56 4.56 -3.84 2.25
CA VAL A 56 4.10 -2.60 1.60
C VAL A 56 3.53 -2.86 0.23
N ILE A 57 2.65 -1.97 -0.24
CA ILE A 57 2.05 -2.03 -1.57
C ILE A 57 2.79 -1.05 -2.47
N VAL A 58 3.29 -1.54 -3.61
CA VAL A 58 3.98 -0.74 -4.63
C VAL A 58 3.15 -0.76 -5.91
N HIS A 59 3.07 0.38 -6.57
CA HIS A 59 2.47 0.49 -7.89
C HIS A 59 3.53 0.33 -8.97
N TRP A 60 3.35 -0.63 -9.88
CA TRP A 60 4.27 -0.95 -10.97
C TRP A 60 3.61 -0.64 -12.32
N ASN A 61 4.32 0.13 -13.16
CA ASN A 61 4.04 0.35 -14.58
C ASN A 61 2.64 0.90 -14.85
N GLN A 62 2.14 1.70 -13.91
CA GLN A 62 0.85 2.37 -14.01
C GLN A 62 -0.36 1.44 -14.15
N LYS A 63 -0.19 0.12 -13.94
CA LYS A 63 -1.20 -0.90 -14.24
C LYS A 63 -1.34 -1.97 -13.16
N HIS A 64 -0.30 -2.21 -12.36
CA HIS A 64 -0.27 -3.31 -11.42
C HIS A 64 0.10 -2.85 -10.01
N PHE A 65 -0.45 -3.53 -9.01
CA PHE A 65 -0.06 -3.37 -7.61
C PHE A 65 0.62 -4.65 -7.13
N VAL A 66 1.77 -4.51 -6.49
CA VAL A 66 2.58 -5.60 -5.97
C VAL A 66 2.76 -5.44 -4.47
N VAL A 67 2.64 -6.53 -3.72
CA VAL A 67 2.91 -6.54 -2.28
C VAL A 67 4.32 -7.04 -2.05
N ILE A 68 5.17 -6.19 -1.49
CA ILE A 68 6.54 -6.54 -1.12
C ILE A 68 6.54 -7.00 0.33
N TYR A 69 6.92 -8.27 0.56
CA TYR A 69 7.04 -8.85 1.90
C TYR A 69 8.46 -8.83 2.46
N LYS A 70 9.46 -8.84 1.57
CA LYS A 70 10.88 -8.82 1.93
C LYS A 70 11.66 -8.10 0.85
N ILE A 71 12.58 -7.25 1.25
CA ILE A 71 13.58 -6.65 0.35
C ILE A 71 14.91 -7.29 0.72
N SER A 72 15.52 -8.02 -0.22
CA SER A 72 16.84 -8.62 -0.04
C SER A 72 17.81 -8.03 -1.06
N GLY A 73 18.64 -7.11 -0.58
CA GLY A 73 19.72 -6.48 -1.34
C GLY A 73 20.68 -5.88 -0.33
N LYS A 74 21.99 -6.06 -0.53
CA LYS A 74 23.02 -5.50 0.35
C LYS A 74 22.79 -4.00 0.47
N LYS A 75 22.80 -3.47 1.69
CA LYS A 75 23.24 -2.08 1.91
C LYS A 75 24.59 -1.99 1.20
N GLY A 76 24.63 -1.31 0.06
CA GLY A 76 25.88 -0.92 -0.57
C GLY A 76 26.55 0.06 0.38
N GLY A 77 27.39 -0.47 1.27
CA GLY A 77 28.46 0.28 1.90
C GLY A 77 29.65 0.33 0.95
#